data_AF-A0A6G8Q7T4-F1
#
_entry.id   AF-A0A6G8Q7T4-F1
#
_cell.length_a   1.000
_cell.length_b   1.000
_cell.length_c   1.000
_cell.angle_alpha   90.00
_cell.angle_beta   90.00
_cell.angle_gamma   90.00
#
_symmetry.space_group_name_H-M   'P 1'
#
loop_
_entity.id
_entity.type
_entity.pdbx_description
1 polymer ?
#
loop_
_entity_poly.entity_id
_entity_poly.type
_entity_poly.pdbx_seq_one_letter_code
_entity_poly.pdbx_strand_id
1 'polypeptide(L)'
;MVEEEGRREDNGGPPPEIVELRTRIGIKDNRIRELLEEVTASRLAADEARAAREAGDGHVEAIERDRDRLRERVRELETESRGRWRRREGSERRISRLEREIERKDGEIARRDHLLKRSAEDLEEANRAAREESSRKDDALRMARGRVEGLERDLEGREAEISSLQTQLEEVRAALDSEREFREGLADPENRLRAGIELFNDSEGRDSTNALSRTLGRPEVHVGLGEGEEPPTIISFTWQNVTWQTYAANPNPAVRPPRVYLKSSGEDLSGVDREPPNARVVAGGRVALGL
;
A
#
# COMPACT_ATOMS: atom_id res chain seq x y z
N MET A 1 162.21 -70.12 -51.03
CA MET A 1 163.38 -69.25 -51.27
C MET A 1 163.17 -68.00 -50.45
N VAL A 2 163.86 -67.70 -49.37
CA VAL A 2 165.09 -68.16 -48.69
C VAL A 2 164.88 -67.66 -47.24
N GLU A 3 164.92 -68.49 -46.19
CA GLU A 3 166.08 -68.71 -45.26
C GLU A 3 166.79 -67.39 -44.88
N GLU A 4 167.18 -67.07 -43.64
CA GLU A 4 167.74 -67.87 -42.56
C GLU A 4 167.78 -67.00 -41.27
N GLU A 5 167.41 -67.62 -40.15
CA GLU A 5 168.10 -67.66 -38.85
C GLU A 5 168.75 -66.42 -38.18
N GLY A 6 168.49 -66.30 -36.86
CA GLY A 6 169.54 -65.86 -35.93
C GLY A 6 169.12 -65.17 -34.62
N ARG A 7 169.08 -65.97 -33.54
CA ARG A 7 169.58 -65.70 -32.16
C ARG A 7 168.74 -64.95 -31.09
N ARG A 8 168.56 -65.72 -30.00
CA ARG A 8 168.91 -65.48 -28.57
C ARG A 8 167.94 -64.70 -27.67
N GLU A 9 167.22 -65.50 -26.88
CA GLU A 9 167.03 -65.45 -25.41
C GLU A 9 167.48 -64.17 -24.66
N ASP A 10 166.53 -63.48 -24.02
CA ASP A 10 166.55 -63.27 -22.56
C ASP A 10 165.16 -62.87 -22.03
N ASN A 11 164.84 -63.35 -20.83
CA ASN A 11 163.61 -63.10 -20.08
C ASN A 11 163.51 -61.62 -19.67
N GLY A 12 162.42 -60.96 -20.04
CA GLY A 12 162.12 -59.62 -19.55
C GLY A 12 160.62 -59.39 -19.45
N GLY A 13 160.00 -59.81 -18.34
CA GLY A 13 158.72 -59.23 -17.93
C GLY A 13 158.83 -57.70 -17.93
N PRO A 14 157.77 -56.97 -18.29
CA PRO A 14 157.87 -55.53 -18.52
C PRO A 14 158.46 -54.81 -17.28
N PRO A 15 159.43 -53.88 -17.48
CA PRO A 15 160.06 -53.10 -16.41
C PRO A 15 159.05 -52.59 -15.38
N PRO A 16 159.41 -52.51 -14.08
CA PRO A 16 158.50 -52.08 -13.01
C PRO A 16 157.83 -50.73 -13.30
N GLU A 17 158.53 -49.81 -13.99
CA GLU A 17 157.98 -48.53 -14.47
C GLU A 17 156.84 -48.68 -15.50
N ILE A 18 156.86 -49.71 -16.36
CA ILE A 18 155.79 -49.99 -17.34
C ILE A 18 154.56 -50.58 -16.66
N VAL A 19 154.75 -51.41 -15.64
CA VAL A 19 153.65 -51.95 -14.82
C VAL A 19 152.98 -50.83 -14.02
N GLU A 20 153.77 -49.91 -13.47
CA GLU A 20 153.29 -48.75 -12.73
C GLU A 20 152.56 -47.72 -13.62
N LEU A 21 153.02 -47.52 -14.85
CA LEU A 21 152.29 -46.73 -15.85
C LEU A 21 150.96 -47.40 -16.24
N ARG A 22 150.93 -48.73 -16.40
CA ARG A 22 149.70 -49.47 -16.70
C ARG A 22 148.69 -49.43 -15.56
N THR A 23 149.12 -49.55 -14.31
CA THR A 23 148.22 -49.40 -13.15
C THR A 23 147.71 -47.97 -13.02
N ARG A 24 148.57 -46.97 -13.27
CA ARG A 24 148.16 -45.55 -13.27
C ARG A 24 147.19 -45.22 -14.40
N ILE A 25 147.37 -45.81 -15.59
CA ILE A 25 146.42 -45.73 -16.71
C ILE A 25 145.12 -46.43 -16.33
N GLY A 26 145.15 -47.64 -15.77
CA GLY A 26 143.95 -48.35 -15.33
C GLY A 26 143.16 -47.63 -14.24
N ILE A 27 143.84 -46.97 -13.29
CA ILE A 27 143.22 -46.10 -12.28
C ILE A 27 142.58 -44.87 -12.96
N LYS A 28 143.28 -44.24 -13.92
CA LYS A 28 142.72 -43.12 -14.69
C LYS A 28 141.53 -43.54 -15.56
N ASP A 29 141.58 -44.72 -16.18
CA ASP A 29 140.50 -45.25 -17.01
C ASP A 29 139.28 -45.61 -16.17
N ASN A 30 139.47 -46.21 -14.99
CA ASN A 30 138.39 -46.39 -14.02
C ASN A 30 137.84 -45.05 -13.53
N ARG A 31 138.70 -44.06 -13.27
CA ARG A 31 138.26 -42.72 -12.88
C ARG A 31 137.50 -42.01 -14.00
N ILE A 32 137.91 -42.19 -15.25
CA ILE A 32 137.20 -41.69 -16.44
C ILE A 32 135.85 -42.39 -16.55
N ARG A 33 135.77 -43.71 -16.32
CA ARG A 33 134.50 -44.45 -16.32
C ARG A 33 133.55 -43.96 -15.21
N GLU A 34 134.04 -43.81 -13.98
CA GLU A 34 133.27 -43.24 -12.87
C GLU A 34 132.78 -41.82 -13.18
N LEU A 35 133.64 -40.95 -13.72
CA LEU A 35 133.25 -39.60 -14.12
C LEU A 35 132.23 -39.61 -15.25
N LEU A 36 132.34 -40.54 -16.20
CA LEU A 36 131.35 -40.71 -17.26
C LEU A 36 130.01 -41.20 -16.69
N GLU A 37 130.02 -42.16 -15.77
CA GLU A 37 128.82 -42.63 -15.06
C GLU A 37 128.19 -41.49 -14.26
N GLU A 38 128.97 -40.71 -13.51
CA GLU A 38 128.52 -39.53 -12.76
C GLU A 38 127.95 -38.44 -13.67
N VAL A 39 128.57 -38.18 -14.83
CA VAL A 39 128.06 -37.24 -15.84
C VAL A 39 126.77 -37.76 -16.48
N THR A 40 126.65 -39.06 -16.78
CA THR A 40 125.42 -39.64 -17.33
C THR A 40 124.27 -39.62 -16.32
N ALA A 41 124.54 -39.94 -15.05
CA ALA A 41 123.56 -39.86 -13.97
C ALA A 41 123.13 -38.40 -13.73
N SER A 42 124.08 -37.45 -13.73
CA SER A 42 123.78 -36.02 -13.59
C SER A 42 122.95 -35.48 -14.76
N ARG A 43 123.21 -35.94 -15.99
CA ARG A 43 122.41 -35.59 -17.17
C ARG A 43 121.00 -36.17 -17.09
N LEU A 44 120.86 -37.45 -16.74
CA LEU A 44 119.55 -38.07 -16.54
C LEU A 44 118.75 -37.35 -15.46
N ALA A 45 119.36 -37.05 -14.30
CA ALA A 45 118.72 -36.30 -13.23
C ALA A 45 118.34 -34.87 -13.66
N ALA A 46 119.16 -34.21 -14.49
CA ALA A 46 118.84 -32.90 -15.04
C ALA A 46 117.69 -32.95 -16.07
N ASP A 47 117.62 -34.00 -16.89
CA ASP A 47 116.54 -34.22 -17.85
C ASP A 47 115.24 -34.63 -17.14
N GLU A 48 115.31 -35.47 -16.10
CA GLU A 48 114.17 -35.80 -15.22
C GLU A 48 113.67 -34.56 -14.48
N ALA A 49 114.57 -33.73 -13.94
CA ALA A 49 114.20 -32.47 -13.31
C ALA A 49 113.57 -31.48 -14.31
N ARG A 50 114.06 -31.46 -15.57
CA ARG A 50 113.46 -30.65 -16.64
C ARG A 50 112.06 -31.17 -17.00
N ALA A 51 111.89 -32.48 -17.19
CA ALA A 51 110.60 -33.09 -17.50
C ALA A 51 109.58 -32.90 -16.35
N ALA A 52 110.02 -33.04 -15.10
CA ALA A 52 109.18 -32.79 -13.93
C ALA A 52 108.77 -31.31 -13.82
N ARG A 53 109.68 -30.38 -14.16
CA ARG A 53 109.37 -28.96 -14.24
C ARG A 53 108.40 -28.65 -15.36
N GLU A 54 108.60 -29.19 -16.56
CA GLU A 54 107.68 -29.01 -17.69
C GLU A 54 106.28 -29.57 -17.39
N ALA A 55 106.19 -30.73 -16.73
CA ALA A 55 104.92 -31.29 -16.27
C ALA A 55 104.26 -30.42 -15.18
N GLY A 56 105.07 -29.87 -14.27
CA GLY A 56 104.63 -28.94 -13.23
C GLY A 56 104.10 -27.62 -13.83
N ASP A 57 104.82 -27.04 -14.78
CA ASP A 57 104.44 -25.82 -15.48
C ASP A 57 103.14 -26.05 -16.28
N GLY A 58 103.01 -27.19 -16.96
CA GLY A 58 101.76 -27.58 -17.64
C GLY A 58 100.57 -27.75 -16.69
N HIS A 59 100.80 -28.29 -15.49
CA HIS A 59 99.78 -28.39 -14.45
C HIS A 59 99.37 -27.02 -13.90
N VAL A 60 100.34 -26.13 -13.67
CA VAL A 60 100.09 -24.73 -13.27
C VAL A 60 99.24 -24.03 -14.32
N GLU A 61 99.61 -24.10 -15.60
CA GLU A 61 98.83 -23.50 -16.67
C GLU A 61 97.38 -24.03 -16.74
N ALA A 62 97.17 -25.33 -16.51
CA ALA A 62 95.84 -25.91 -16.45
C ALA A 62 95.02 -25.31 -15.29
N ILE A 63 95.61 -25.22 -14.10
CA ILE A 63 94.98 -24.59 -12.93
C ILE A 63 94.67 -23.11 -13.19
N GLU A 64 95.55 -22.38 -13.88
CA GLU A 64 95.32 -20.97 -14.19
C GLU A 64 94.16 -20.77 -15.17
N ARG A 65 94.04 -21.63 -16.19
CA ARG A 65 92.89 -21.63 -17.10
C ARG A 65 91.59 -21.92 -16.36
N ASP A 66 91.59 -22.91 -15.47
CA ASP A 66 90.42 -23.25 -14.66
C ASP A 66 90.06 -22.12 -13.68
N ARG A 67 91.06 -21.50 -13.04
CA ARG A 67 90.88 -20.32 -12.19
C ARG A 67 90.20 -19.19 -12.96
N ASP A 68 90.65 -18.91 -14.18
CA ASP A 68 90.11 -17.82 -14.98
C ASP A 68 88.70 -18.13 -15.50
N ARG A 69 88.43 -19.39 -15.88
CA ARG A 69 87.08 -19.87 -16.20
C ARG A 69 86.13 -19.76 -15.00
N LEU A 70 86.57 -20.17 -13.81
CA LEU A 70 85.77 -20.04 -12.58
C LEU A 70 85.52 -18.57 -12.23
N ARG A 71 86.52 -17.70 -12.40
CA ARG A 71 86.36 -16.25 -12.20
C ARG A 71 85.31 -15.66 -13.13
N GLU A 72 85.32 -16.04 -14.41
CA GLU A 72 84.30 -15.62 -15.37
C GLU A 72 82.91 -16.13 -14.96
N ARG A 73 82.79 -17.41 -14.59
CA ARG A 73 81.53 -17.98 -14.12
C ARG A 73 80.98 -17.29 -12.87
N VAL A 74 81.85 -16.90 -11.93
CA VAL A 74 81.46 -16.12 -10.75
C VAL A 74 80.91 -14.75 -11.18
N ARG A 75 81.58 -14.04 -12.10
CA ARG A 75 81.11 -12.74 -12.60
C ARG A 75 79.74 -12.83 -13.28
N GLU A 76 79.50 -13.89 -14.07
CA GLU A 76 78.19 -14.15 -14.67
C GLU A 76 77.11 -14.35 -13.60
N LEU A 77 77.36 -15.24 -12.63
CA LEU A 77 76.42 -15.54 -11.55
C LEU A 77 76.12 -14.33 -10.66
N GLU A 78 77.11 -13.48 -10.41
CA GLU A 78 76.92 -12.20 -9.73
C GLU A 78 76.01 -11.26 -10.55
N THR A 79 76.25 -11.17 -11.85
CA THR A 79 75.46 -10.32 -12.75
C THR A 79 74.02 -10.80 -12.85
N GLU A 80 73.81 -12.10 -12.99
CA GLU A 80 72.48 -12.72 -12.95
C GLU A 80 71.79 -12.47 -11.61
N SER A 81 72.50 -12.61 -10.49
CA SER A 81 71.93 -12.40 -9.16
C SER A 81 71.53 -10.95 -8.93
N ARG A 82 72.35 -9.98 -9.37
CA ARG A 82 71.98 -8.56 -9.39
C ARG A 82 70.77 -8.32 -10.30
N GLY A 83 70.71 -8.95 -11.47
CA GLY A 83 69.56 -8.86 -12.38
C GLY A 83 68.27 -9.44 -11.81
N ARG A 84 68.34 -10.57 -11.09
CA ARG A 84 67.22 -11.16 -10.35
C ARG A 84 66.76 -10.26 -9.21
N TRP A 85 67.70 -9.67 -8.48
CA TRP A 85 67.38 -8.75 -7.38
C TRP A 85 66.65 -7.51 -7.87
N ARG A 86 67.16 -6.83 -8.91
CA ARG A 86 66.48 -5.66 -9.50
C ARG A 86 65.07 -5.97 -10.01
N ARG A 87 64.87 -7.15 -10.62
CA ARG A 87 63.54 -7.59 -11.06
C ARG A 87 62.59 -7.81 -9.89
N ARG A 88 63.06 -8.46 -8.81
CA ARG A 88 62.26 -8.63 -7.59
C ARG A 88 61.89 -7.28 -6.97
N GLU A 89 62.85 -6.38 -6.82
CA GLU A 89 62.61 -5.04 -6.29
C GLU A 89 61.60 -4.26 -7.16
N GLY A 90 61.70 -4.36 -8.49
CA GLY A 90 60.72 -3.77 -9.41
C GLY A 90 59.31 -4.33 -9.23
N SER A 91 59.18 -5.65 -9.06
CA SER A 91 57.91 -6.31 -8.77
C SER A 91 57.34 -5.92 -7.40
N GLU A 92 58.18 -5.87 -6.36
CA GLU A 92 57.78 -5.44 -5.00
C GLU A 92 57.23 -4.02 -5.00
N ARG A 93 57.91 -3.08 -5.68
CA ARG A 93 57.41 -1.70 -5.84
C ARG A 93 56.05 -1.65 -6.55
N ARG A 94 55.83 -2.52 -7.54
CA ARG A 94 54.55 -2.63 -8.24
C ARG A 94 53.46 -3.20 -7.33
N ILE A 95 53.77 -4.25 -6.57
CA ILE A 95 52.87 -4.87 -5.60
C ILE A 95 52.45 -3.82 -4.56
N SER A 96 53.39 -3.12 -3.94
CA SER A 96 53.07 -2.09 -2.96
C SER A 96 52.27 -0.91 -3.54
N ARG A 97 52.37 -0.63 -4.85
CA ARG A 97 51.51 0.37 -5.49
C ARG A 97 50.07 -0.15 -5.61
N LEU A 98 49.90 -1.39 -6.05
CA LEU A 98 48.59 -2.03 -6.21
C LEU A 98 47.90 -2.23 -4.85
N GLU A 99 48.63 -2.62 -3.81
CA GLU A 99 48.09 -2.77 -2.45
C GLU A 99 47.50 -1.45 -1.94
N ARG A 100 48.21 -0.33 -2.09
CA ARG A 100 47.69 1.00 -1.71
C ARG A 100 46.49 1.42 -2.55
N GLU A 101 46.40 0.94 -3.79
CA GLU A 101 45.24 1.22 -4.65
C GLU A 101 44.02 0.41 -4.23
N ILE A 102 44.20 -0.87 -3.90
CA ILE A 102 43.16 -1.73 -3.33
C ILE A 102 42.65 -1.12 -2.03
N GLU A 103 43.52 -0.75 -1.10
CA GLU A 103 43.13 -0.14 0.18
C GLU A 103 42.30 1.14 -0.01
N ARG A 104 42.68 1.99 -0.98
CA ARG A 104 41.92 3.20 -1.32
C ARG A 104 40.54 2.85 -1.88
N LYS A 105 40.47 1.84 -2.73
CA LYS A 105 39.21 1.39 -3.35
C LYS A 105 38.29 0.72 -2.34
N ASP A 106 38.82 -0.07 -1.43
CA ASP A 106 38.07 -0.65 -0.33
C ASP A 106 37.48 0.45 0.57
N GLY A 107 38.26 1.49 0.86
CA GLY A 107 37.76 2.68 1.55
C GLY A 107 36.66 3.44 0.79
N GLU A 108 36.75 3.53 -0.55
CA GLU A 108 35.68 4.10 -1.38
C GLU A 108 34.41 3.23 -1.38
N ILE A 109 34.57 1.90 -1.44
CA ILE A 109 33.46 0.94 -1.41
C ILE A 109 32.74 1.04 -0.07
N ALA A 110 33.46 0.97 1.05
CA ALA A 110 32.88 1.09 2.39
C ALA A 110 32.10 2.40 2.58
N ARG A 111 32.61 3.52 2.05
CA ARG A 111 31.88 4.80 2.05
C ARG A 111 30.59 4.75 1.23
N ARG A 112 30.63 4.15 0.03
CA ARG A 112 29.44 3.98 -0.82
C ARG A 112 28.41 3.08 -0.17
N ASP A 113 28.84 1.97 0.41
CA ASP A 113 27.94 1.03 1.10
C ASP A 113 27.22 1.69 2.28
N HIS A 114 27.95 2.51 3.05
CA HIS A 114 27.33 3.31 4.11
C HIS A 114 26.28 4.28 3.54
N LEU A 115 26.57 4.98 2.45
CA LEU A 115 25.61 5.92 1.84
C LEU A 115 24.37 5.20 1.29
N LEU A 116 24.57 4.04 0.65
CA LEU A 116 23.47 3.21 0.15
C LEU A 116 22.60 2.69 1.28
N LYS A 117 23.21 2.24 2.39
CA LYS A 117 22.48 1.79 3.57
C LYS A 117 21.62 2.92 4.16
N ARG A 118 22.20 4.11 4.35
CA ARG A 118 21.45 5.28 4.83
C ARG A 118 20.30 5.64 3.88
N SER A 119 20.56 5.68 2.57
CA SER A 119 19.52 5.96 1.58
C SER A 119 18.40 4.93 1.58
N ALA A 120 18.71 3.66 1.84
CA ALA A 120 17.70 2.61 1.97
C ALA A 120 16.84 2.80 3.23
N GLU A 121 17.46 3.14 4.37
CA GLU A 121 16.76 3.47 5.61
C GLU A 121 15.83 4.69 5.43
N ASP A 122 16.32 5.76 4.80
CA ASP A 122 15.53 6.96 4.49
C ASP A 122 14.33 6.64 3.58
N LEU A 123 14.53 5.78 2.56
CA LEU A 123 13.45 5.34 1.67
C LEU A 123 12.42 4.46 2.39
N GLU A 124 12.84 3.61 3.31
CA GLU A 124 11.93 2.81 4.13
C GLU A 124 11.11 3.68 5.07
N GLU A 125 11.71 4.69 5.70
CA GLU A 125 11.01 5.65 6.55
C GLU A 125 10.01 6.48 5.75
N ALA A 126 10.41 7.01 4.59
CA ALA A 126 9.52 7.74 3.70
C ALA A 126 8.35 6.86 3.21
N ASN A 127 8.61 5.60 2.86
CA ASN A 127 7.54 4.66 2.49
C ASN A 127 6.59 4.35 3.66
N ARG A 128 7.11 4.21 4.88
CA ARG A 128 6.29 3.99 6.07
C ARG A 128 5.38 5.18 6.32
N ALA A 129 5.94 6.39 6.32
CA ALA A 129 5.18 7.64 6.47
C ALA A 129 4.10 7.80 5.38
N ALA A 130 4.44 7.49 4.12
CA ALA A 130 3.48 7.54 3.02
C ALA A 130 2.32 6.55 3.18
N ARG A 131 2.61 5.32 3.65
CA ARG A 131 1.58 4.30 3.93
C ARG A 131 0.67 4.71 5.08
N GLU A 132 1.23 5.24 6.16
CA GLU A 132 0.46 5.75 7.29
C GLU A 132 -0.47 6.89 6.87
N GLU A 133 0.03 7.84 6.09
CA GLU A 133 -0.77 8.95 5.57
C GLU A 133 -1.87 8.46 4.61
N SER A 134 -1.59 7.48 3.76
CA SER A 134 -2.61 6.83 2.93
C SER A 134 -3.70 6.18 3.78
N SER A 135 -3.32 5.42 4.81
CA SER A 135 -4.27 4.77 5.71
C SER A 135 -5.17 5.78 6.42
N ARG A 136 -4.59 6.90 6.90
CA ARG A 136 -5.36 7.98 7.53
C ARG A 136 -6.38 8.59 6.56
N LYS A 137 -5.98 8.81 5.30
CA LYS A 137 -6.88 9.32 4.26
C LYS A 137 -7.99 8.33 3.94
N ASP A 138 -7.68 7.04 3.82
CA ASP A 138 -8.66 6.00 3.55
C ASP A 138 -9.70 5.88 4.69
N ASP A 139 -9.24 5.97 5.94
CA ASP A 139 -10.12 5.98 7.11
C ASP A 139 -11.00 7.24 7.15
N ALA A 140 -10.42 8.41 6.85
CA ALA A 140 -11.17 9.66 6.75
C ALA A 140 -12.23 9.62 5.64
N LEU A 141 -11.88 9.06 4.47
CA LEU A 141 -12.82 8.86 3.36
C LEU A 141 -13.94 7.90 3.74
N ARG A 142 -13.63 6.80 4.44
CA ARG A 142 -14.63 5.84 4.92
C ARG A 142 -15.62 6.50 5.89
N MET A 143 -15.12 7.28 6.83
CA MET A 143 -15.96 8.04 7.77
C MET A 143 -16.84 9.07 7.05
N ALA A 144 -16.27 9.81 6.08
CA ALA A 144 -17.02 10.78 5.30
C ALA A 144 -18.14 10.14 4.48
N ARG A 145 -17.87 8.99 3.84
CA ARG A 145 -18.88 8.20 3.13
C ARG A 145 -20.00 7.74 4.05
N GLY A 146 -19.67 7.17 5.21
CA GLY A 146 -20.69 6.76 6.19
C GLY A 146 -21.56 7.92 6.68
N ARG A 147 -21.00 9.13 6.80
CA ARG A 147 -21.77 10.34 7.12
C ARG A 147 -22.71 10.75 5.98
N VAL A 148 -22.26 10.68 4.73
CA VAL A 148 -23.10 10.96 3.56
C VAL A 148 -24.26 9.97 3.48
N GLU A 149 -23.99 8.67 3.59
CA GLU A 149 -25.04 7.63 3.60
C GLU A 149 -26.04 7.83 4.76
N GLY A 150 -25.56 8.31 5.92
CA GLY A 150 -26.43 8.69 7.03
C GLY A 150 -27.37 9.84 6.68
N LEU A 151 -26.83 10.91 6.09
CA LEU A 151 -27.61 12.07 5.66
C LEU A 151 -28.59 11.74 4.53
N GLU A 152 -28.23 10.84 3.62
CA GLU A 152 -29.11 10.36 2.55
C GLU A 152 -30.33 9.64 3.15
N ARG A 153 -30.13 8.73 4.11
CA ARG A 153 -31.24 8.07 4.81
C ARG A 153 -32.13 9.05 5.59
N ASP A 154 -31.53 10.04 6.24
CA ASP A 154 -32.29 11.07 6.94
C ASP A 154 -33.13 11.93 5.97
N LEU A 155 -32.60 12.23 4.78
CA LEU A 155 -33.32 12.94 3.73
C LEU A 155 -34.48 12.10 3.20
N GLU A 156 -34.26 10.82 2.88
CA GLU A 156 -35.32 9.89 2.46
C GLU A 156 -36.44 9.80 3.50
N GLY A 157 -36.08 9.72 4.79
CA GLY A 157 -37.06 9.71 5.89
C GLY A 157 -37.90 10.99 5.94
N ARG A 158 -37.28 12.16 5.76
CA ARG A 158 -37.99 13.44 5.71
C ARG A 158 -38.87 13.58 4.47
N GLU A 159 -38.42 13.10 3.32
CA GLU A 159 -39.23 13.11 2.09
C GLU A 159 -40.48 12.24 2.23
N ALA A 160 -40.35 11.07 2.87
CA ALA A 160 -41.49 10.22 3.21
C ALA A 160 -42.46 10.90 4.19
N GLU A 161 -41.94 11.58 5.21
CA GLU A 161 -42.75 12.35 6.17
C GLU A 161 -43.49 13.50 5.47
N ILE A 162 -42.82 14.26 4.61
CA ILE A 162 -43.43 15.33 3.82
C ILE A 162 -44.56 14.78 2.96
N SER A 163 -44.34 13.65 2.28
CA SER A 163 -45.36 13.01 1.42
C SER A 163 -46.59 12.56 2.24
N SER A 164 -46.37 12.02 3.44
CA SER A 164 -47.44 11.66 4.37
C SER A 164 -48.24 12.88 4.83
N LEU A 165 -47.55 13.95 5.23
CA LEU A 165 -48.19 15.20 5.64
C LEU A 165 -48.95 15.87 4.50
N GLN A 166 -48.44 15.80 3.26
CA GLN A 166 -49.15 16.31 2.08
C GLN A 166 -50.47 15.57 1.87
N THR A 167 -50.46 14.23 1.96
CA THR A 167 -51.69 13.41 1.87
C THR A 167 -52.70 13.81 2.96
N GLN A 168 -52.26 13.91 4.21
CA GLN A 168 -53.14 14.32 5.32
C GLN A 168 -53.71 15.73 5.10
N LEU A 169 -52.90 16.64 4.57
CA LEU A 169 -53.32 18.01 4.30
C LEU A 169 -54.35 18.06 3.17
N GLU A 170 -54.19 17.24 2.12
CA GLU A 170 -55.18 17.08 1.05
C GLU A 170 -56.50 16.51 1.57
N GLU A 171 -56.46 15.50 2.46
CA GLU A 171 -57.65 14.94 3.10
C GLU A 171 -58.40 16.00 3.92
N VAL A 172 -57.69 16.77 4.75
CA VAL A 172 -58.29 17.83 5.55
C VAL A 172 -58.87 18.94 4.67
N ARG A 173 -58.19 19.32 3.58
CA ARG A 173 -58.73 20.28 2.61
C ARG A 173 -60.01 19.78 1.98
N ALA A 174 -60.03 18.54 1.51
CA ALA A 174 -61.23 17.93 0.91
C ALA A 174 -62.40 17.87 1.90
N ALA A 175 -62.14 17.55 3.17
CA ALA A 175 -63.15 17.56 4.22
C ALA A 175 -63.71 18.98 4.47
N LEU A 176 -62.82 19.98 4.51
CA LEU A 176 -63.21 21.39 4.68
C LEU A 176 -64.03 21.90 3.49
N ASP A 177 -63.65 21.56 2.26
CA ASP A 177 -64.39 21.95 1.07
C ASP A 177 -65.77 21.28 1.04
N SER A 178 -65.87 20.01 1.41
CA SER A 178 -67.16 19.30 1.56
C SER A 178 -68.06 19.97 2.60
N GLU A 179 -67.49 20.42 3.73
CA GLU A 179 -68.24 21.14 4.76
C GLU A 179 -68.72 22.52 4.27
N ARG A 180 -67.89 23.22 3.49
CA ARG A 180 -68.25 24.50 2.87
C ARG A 180 -69.37 24.35 1.86
N GLU A 181 -69.27 23.39 0.94
CA GLU A 181 -70.32 23.09 -0.04
C GLU A 181 -71.64 22.74 0.66
N PHE A 182 -71.58 21.97 1.74
CA PHE A 182 -72.75 21.66 2.56
C PHE A 182 -73.37 22.91 3.20
N ARG A 183 -72.56 23.82 3.76
CA ARG A 183 -73.05 25.09 4.32
C ARG A 183 -73.63 26.01 3.26
N GLU A 184 -72.99 26.14 2.10
CA GLU A 184 -73.51 26.91 0.97
C GLU A 184 -74.84 26.35 0.49
N GLY A 185 -74.99 25.02 0.42
CA GLY A 185 -76.26 24.36 0.14
C GLY A 185 -77.36 24.71 1.15
N LEU A 186 -77.03 24.85 2.44
CA LEU A 186 -77.95 25.28 3.50
C LEU A 186 -78.17 26.80 3.59
N ALA A 187 -77.41 27.60 2.83
CA ALA A 187 -77.63 29.04 2.75
C ALA A 187 -78.87 29.39 1.91
N ASP A 188 -79.22 28.54 0.94
CA ASP A 188 -80.47 28.65 0.19
C ASP A 188 -81.68 28.37 1.10
N PRO A 189 -82.60 29.34 1.29
CA PRO A 189 -83.80 29.17 2.11
C PRO A 189 -84.60 27.91 1.81
N GLU A 190 -84.73 27.53 0.53
CA GLU A 190 -85.54 26.36 0.14
C GLU A 190 -84.90 25.04 0.61
N ASN A 191 -83.59 24.90 0.39
CA ASN A 191 -82.84 23.73 0.82
C ASN A 191 -82.79 23.63 2.35
N ARG A 192 -82.71 24.77 3.02
CA ARG A 192 -82.73 24.85 4.49
C ARG A 192 -84.06 24.38 5.08
N LEU A 193 -85.18 24.86 4.52
CA LEU A 193 -86.52 24.42 4.92
C LEU A 193 -86.69 22.91 4.68
N ARG A 194 -86.23 22.40 3.54
CA ARG A 194 -86.29 20.96 3.22
C ARG A 194 -85.49 20.13 4.22
N ALA A 195 -84.25 20.53 4.52
CA ALA A 195 -83.38 19.86 5.49
C ALA A 195 -83.95 19.93 6.91
N GLY A 196 -84.53 21.06 7.32
CA GLY A 196 -85.19 21.20 8.62
C GLY A 196 -86.45 20.34 8.76
N ILE A 197 -87.24 20.20 7.69
CA ILE A 197 -88.40 19.30 7.67
C ILE A 197 -87.98 17.83 7.72
N GLU A 198 -86.94 17.45 6.99
CA GLU A 198 -86.40 16.09 7.03
C GLU A 198 -85.88 15.76 8.45
N LEU A 199 -85.15 16.68 9.05
CA LEU A 199 -84.69 16.56 10.44
C LEU A 199 -85.87 16.44 11.43
N PHE A 200 -86.94 17.20 11.24
CA PHE A 200 -88.16 17.05 12.05
C PHE A 200 -88.85 15.70 11.82
N ASN A 201 -88.94 15.24 10.58
CA ASN A 201 -89.56 13.97 10.21
C ASN A 201 -88.82 12.75 10.79
N ASP A 202 -87.52 12.88 11.06
CA ASP A 202 -86.70 11.86 11.72
C ASP A 202 -86.65 12.03 13.24
N SER A 203 -87.26 13.09 13.78
CA SER A 203 -87.31 13.37 15.22
C SER A 203 -88.53 12.77 15.91
N GLU A 204 -88.45 12.64 17.24
CA GLU A 204 -89.58 12.27 18.10
C GLU A 204 -90.73 13.29 18.05
N GLY A 205 -90.46 14.54 17.62
CA GLY A 205 -91.48 15.56 17.41
C GLY A 205 -92.57 15.11 16.43
N ARG A 206 -92.18 14.37 15.38
CA ARG A 206 -93.13 13.79 14.41
C ARG A 206 -94.11 12.84 15.09
N ASP A 207 -93.62 11.98 15.97
CA ASP A 207 -94.45 10.95 16.61
C ASP A 207 -95.47 11.58 17.56
N SER A 208 -95.07 12.64 18.28
CA SER A 208 -95.97 13.49 19.09
C SER A 208 -97.06 14.14 18.23
N THR A 209 -96.68 14.80 17.14
CA THR A 209 -97.64 15.46 16.23
C THR A 209 -98.59 14.45 15.58
N ASN A 210 -98.09 13.26 15.22
CA ASN A 210 -98.91 12.20 14.64
C ASN A 210 -99.93 11.66 15.66
N ALA A 211 -99.56 11.53 16.93
CA ALA A 211 -100.48 11.13 17.99
C ALA A 211 -101.64 12.14 18.16
N LEU A 212 -101.33 13.44 18.19
CA LEU A 212 -102.34 14.52 18.26
C LEU A 212 -103.21 14.59 17.00
N SER A 213 -102.65 14.33 15.83
CA SER A 213 -103.41 14.35 14.57
C SER A 213 -104.43 13.20 14.48
N ARG A 214 -104.22 12.09 15.20
CA ARG A 214 -105.22 11.00 15.29
C ARG A 214 -106.45 11.40 16.11
N THR A 215 -106.28 12.24 17.11
CA THR A 215 -107.37 12.66 18.01
C THR A 215 -108.08 13.91 17.52
N LEU A 216 -107.35 14.90 16.99
CA LEU A 216 -107.86 16.22 16.62
C LEU A 216 -108.06 16.39 15.10
N GLY A 217 -107.72 15.39 14.30
CA GLY A 217 -107.79 15.45 12.84
C GLY A 217 -106.53 16.04 12.20
N ARG A 218 -106.60 16.32 10.89
CA ARG A 218 -105.44 16.83 10.14
C ARG A 218 -105.11 18.27 10.56
N PRO A 219 -103.85 18.55 10.95
CA PRO A 219 -103.43 19.92 11.24
C PRO A 219 -103.23 20.71 9.95
N GLU A 220 -103.44 22.01 10.05
CA GLU A 220 -102.86 22.99 9.14
C GLU A 220 -101.38 23.14 9.50
N VAL A 221 -100.50 23.07 8.50
CA VAL A 221 -99.05 23.14 8.71
C VAL A 221 -98.48 24.35 7.99
N HIS A 222 -97.76 25.16 8.75
CA HIS A 222 -96.96 26.24 8.23
C HIS A 222 -95.49 25.97 8.53
N VAL A 223 -94.63 26.13 7.53
CA VAL A 223 -93.19 25.99 7.63
C VAL A 223 -92.52 27.29 7.17
N GLY A 224 -91.73 27.89 8.06
CA GLY A 224 -90.98 29.11 7.78
C GLY A 224 -89.56 29.03 8.33
N LEU A 225 -88.76 30.05 8.04
CA LEU A 225 -87.45 30.22 8.67
C LEU A 225 -87.59 31.13 9.90
N GLY A 226 -86.89 30.79 10.98
CA GLY A 226 -86.78 31.64 12.15
C GLY A 226 -85.88 32.85 11.90
N GLU A 227 -85.50 33.54 12.97
CA GLU A 227 -84.59 34.68 12.92
C GLU A 227 -83.12 34.25 13.05
N GLY A 228 -82.21 35.02 12.45
CA GLY A 228 -80.76 34.84 12.53
C GLY A 228 -80.09 34.67 11.15
N GLU A 229 -78.76 34.64 11.15
CA GLU A 229 -77.93 34.42 9.94
C GLU A 229 -78.04 32.97 9.45
N GLU A 230 -78.20 32.03 10.39
CA GLU A 230 -78.41 30.62 10.14
C GLU A 230 -79.69 30.13 10.83
N PRO A 231 -80.87 30.58 10.36
CA PRO A 231 -82.12 30.43 11.09
C PRO A 231 -82.58 28.96 11.17
N PRO A 232 -83.20 28.52 12.27
CA PRO A 232 -83.85 27.21 12.33
C PRO A 232 -85.09 27.19 11.44
N THR A 233 -85.46 26.02 10.94
CA THR A 233 -86.78 25.81 10.32
C THR A 233 -87.84 25.74 11.41
N ILE A 234 -88.84 26.60 11.32
CA ILE A 234 -89.98 26.66 12.24
C ILE A 234 -91.14 25.93 11.61
N ILE A 235 -91.68 24.94 12.31
CA ILE A 235 -92.79 24.10 11.85
C ILE A 235 -93.93 24.26 12.84
N SER A 236 -94.98 24.94 12.39
CA SER A 236 -96.16 25.26 13.18
C SER A 236 -97.33 24.37 12.75
N PHE A 237 -97.93 23.69 13.72
CA PHE A 237 -99.11 22.86 13.54
C PHE A 237 -100.30 23.49 14.25
N THR A 238 -101.42 23.59 13.56
CA THR A 238 -102.68 24.12 14.11
C THR A 238 -103.81 23.14 13.87
N TRP A 239 -104.52 22.73 14.93
CA TRP A 239 -105.67 21.84 14.85
C TRP A 239 -106.97 22.59 15.13
N GLN A 240 -107.82 22.71 14.11
CA GLN A 240 -109.20 23.23 14.20
C GLN A 240 -109.35 24.57 14.95
N ASN A 241 -108.31 25.41 14.99
CA ASN A 241 -108.25 26.64 15.79
C ASN A 241 -108.37 26.45 17.32
N VAL A 242 -108.13 25.23 17.82
CA VAL A 242 -108.25 24.87 19.25
C VAL A 242 -106.89 24.62 19.89
N THR A 243 -105.90 24.09 19.17
CA THR A 243 -104.58 23.81 19.76
C THR A 243 -103.50 24.00 18.71
N TRP A 244 -102.32 24.40 19.16
CA TRP A 244 -101.17 24.58 18.29
C TRP A 244 -99.86 24.15 18.95
N GLN A 245 -98.91 23.74 18.11
CA GLN A 245 -97.55 23.41 18.52
C GLN A 245 -96.56 23.94 17.48
N THR A 246 -95.48 24.54 17.94
CA THR A 246 -94.39 25.03 17.09
C THR A 246 -93.11 24.31 17.44
N TYR A 247 -92.50 23.67 16.45
CA TYR A 247 -91.19 23.04 16.57
C TYR A 247 -90.14 23.88 15.86
N ALA A 248 -88.94 23.93 16.43
CA ALA A 248 -87.76 24.46 15.77
C ALA A 248 -86.83 23.30 15.41
N ALA A 249 -86.47 23.18 14.14
CA ALA A 249 -85.55 22.18 13.61
C ALA A 249 -84.34 22.90 12.99
N ASN A 250 -83.16 22.75 13.59
CA ASN A 250 -81.95 23.38 13.09
C ASN A 250 -81.09 22.38 12.31
N PRO A 251 -81.05 22.45 10.96
CA PRO A 251 -80.25 21.54 10.15
C PRO A 251 -78.74 21.81 10.24
N ASN A 252 -78.31 22.88 10.90
CA ASN A 252 -76.90 23.21 11.06
C ASN A 252 -76.16 22.19 11.95
N PRO A 253 -75.09 21.54 11.45
CA PRO A 253 -74.32 20.56 12.20
C PRO A 253 -73.58 21.15 13.41
N ALA A 254 -73.27 22.47 13.39
CA ALA A 254 -72.63 23.16 14.51
C ALA A 254 -73.52 23.21 15.76
N VAL A 255 -74.84 23.03 15.60
CA VAL A 255 -75.77 22.96 16.73
C VAL A 255 -75.69 21.58 17.38
N ARG A 256 -75.41 21.55 18.69
CA ARG A 256 -75.37 20.32 19.49
C ARG A 256 -76.79 19.71 19.59
N PRO A 257 -76.94 18.38 19.56
CA PRO A 257 -78.22 17.72 19.79
C PRO A 257 -78.83 18.04 21.17
N PRO A 258 -80.17 18.08 21.32
CA PRO A 258 -81.18 17.81 20.30
C PRO A 258 -81.34 18.99 19.33
N ARG A 259 -81.38 18.68 18.02
CA ARG A 259 -81.51 19.70 16.95
C ARG A 259 -82.96 20.01 16.58
N VAL A 260 -83.90 19.25 17.14
CA VAL A 260 -85.35 19.49 17.04
C VAL A 260 -85.89 19.63 18.45
N TYR A 261 -86.61 20.70 18.72
CA TYR A 261 -87.22 20.94 20.02
C TYR A 261 -88.55 21.65 19.87
N LEU A 262 -89.45 21.41 20.83
CA LEU A 262 -90.72 22.15 20.94
C LEU A 262 -90.39 23.58 21.38
N LYS A 263 -90.67 24.55 20.51
CA LYS A 263 -90.43 25.97 20.76
C LYS A 263 -91.56 26.57 21.61
N SER A 264 -92.81 26.22 21.30
CA SER A 264 -93.99 26.73 21.97
C SER A 264 -95.24 25.90 21.66
N SER A 265 -96.26 26.00 22.51
CA SER A 265 -97.55 25.31 22.35
C SER A 265 -98.65 26.05 23.10
N GLY A 266 -99.91 25.90 22.69
CA GLY A 266 -101.05 26.49 23.39
C GLY A 266 -102.41 25.93 22.96
N GLU A 267 -103.44 26.22 23.76
CA GLU A 267 -104.85 25.78 23.57
C GLU A 267 -105.76 26.91 23.04
N ASP A 268 -105.16 28.02 22.62
CA ASP A 268 -105.83 29.14 21.96
C ASP A 268 -104.88 29.77 20.91
N LEU A 269 -105.44 30.41 19.88
CA LEU A 269 -104.64 31.00 18.80
C LEU A 269 -104.04 32.36 19.16
N SER A 270 -104.01 32.74 20.44
CA SER A 270 -103.52 34.04 20.88
C SER A 270 -101.99 34.17 20.80
N GLY A 271 -101.26 33.06 20.71
CA GLY A 271 -99.80 32.99 20.65
C GLY A 271 -99.20 32.52 19.31
N VAL A 272 -99.99 32.47 18.23
CA VAL A 272 -99.55 31.98 16.91
C VAL A 272 -99.50 33.12 15.89
N ASP A 273 -98.38 33.30 15.22
CA ASP A 273 -98.32 34.10 13.98
C ASP A 273 -99.09 33.36 12.89
N ARG A 274 -100.23 33.92 12.49
CA ARG A 274 -101.15 33.30 11.53
C ARG A 274 -100.67 33.52 10.10
N GLU A 275 -99.73 32.68 9.68
CA GLU A 275 -99.38 32.54 8.28
C GLU A 275 -100.24 31.46 7.60
N PRO A 276 -100.55 31.60 6.30
CA PRO A 276 -101.31 30.59 5.58
C PRO A 276 -100.55 29.25 5.54
N PRO A 277 -101.27 28.12 5.56
CA PRO A 277 -100.63 26.82 5.46
C PRO A 277 -99.92 26.69 4.11
N ASN A 278 -98.65 26.31 4.15
CA ASN A 278 -97.79 26.12 2.98
C ASN A 278 -97.18 24.70 2.92
N ALA A 279 -97.58 23.84 3.87
CA ALA A 279 -97.16 22.46 3.98
C ALA A 279 -98.32 21.58 4.43
N ARG A 280 -98.15 20.26 4.31
CA ARG A 280 -99.15 19.28 4.73
C ARG A 280 -98.53 18.06 5.38
N VAL A 281 -99.32 17.40 6.23
CA VAL A 281 -98.97 16.08 6.76
C VAL A 281 -99.41 15.00 5.76
N VAL A 282 -98.44 14.25 5.22
CA VAL A 282 -98.67 13.13 4.31
C VAL A 282 -98.79 11.80 5.07
N ALA A 283 -99.01 10.69 4.34
CA ALA A 283 -99.11 9.36 4.92
C ALA A 283 -97.92 9.03 5.82
N GLY A 284 -98.18 8.46 6.99
CA GLY A 284 -97.16 8.16 8.00
C GLY A 284 -96.80 9.32 8.93
N GLY A 285 -97.52 10.46 8.87
CA GLY A 285 -97.31 11.60 9.78
C GLY A 285 -96.12 12.49 9.40
N ARG A 286 -95.57 12.33 8.18
CA ARG A 286 -94.45 13.14 7.68
C ARG A 286 -94.95 14.49 7.16
N VAL A 287 -94.17 15.54 7.38
CA VAL A 287 -94.42 16.88 6.81
C VAL A 287 -93.78 16.97 5.42
N ALA A 288 -94.51 17.54 4.46
CA ALA A 288 -94.01 17.88 3.13
C ALA A 288 -94.40 19.32 2.77
N LEU A 289 -93.47 20.07 2.14
CA LEU A 289 -93.74 21.40 1.59
C LEU A 289 -94.69 21.30 0.39
N GLY A 290 -95.54 22.32 0.23
CA GLY A 290 -96.57 22.38 -0.79
C GLY A 290 -97.95 21.91 -0.31
N LEU A 291 -98.99 22.49 -0.90
CA LEU A 291 -100.40 22.18 -0.64
C LEU A 291 -100.91 20.98 -1.46
#